data_AF-A0AAD3VS86-F1
#
_entry.id   AF-A0AAD3VS86-F1
#
_cell.length_a   1.000
_cell.length_b   1.000
_cell.length_c   1.000
_cell.angle_alpha   90.00
_cell.angle_beta   90.00
_cell.angle_gamma   90.00
#
_symmetry.space_group_name_H-M   'P 1'
#
loop_
_entity.id
_entity.type
_entity.pdbx_description
1 polymer ?
#
loop_
_entity_poly.entity_id
_entity_poly.type
_entity_poly.pdbx_seq_one_letter_code
_entity_poly.pdbx_strand_id
1 'polypeptide(L)'
;VVYALDGYSQVFAYENVFPETRGWEETQGEMVLAISMDDKKPPEWQDGYRIAFLPSDGEYSNDDCAATSLPGQGWHLYESAGARWVKNVVRMEVRPCAK
;
A
#
# COMPACT_ATOMS: atom_id res chain seq x y z
N VAL A 1 7.72 3.68 -4.72
CA VAL A 1 7.22 2.69 -5.71
C VAL A 1 7.50 1.29 -5.21
N VAL A 2 6.51 0.42 -5.28
CA VAL A 2 6.60 -1.00 -4.89
C VAL A 2 6.42 -1.83 -6.16
N TYR A 3 7.30 -2.81 -6.37
CA TYR A 3 7.29 -3.69 -7.53
C TYR A 3 7.02 -5.13 -7.09
N ALA A 4 6.12 -5.80 -7.81
CA ALA A 4 5.74 -7.19 -7.61
C ALA A 4 6.38 -8.10 -8.67
N LEU A 5 6.46 -9.40 -8.35
CA LEU A 5 7.06 -10.42 -9.21
C LEU A 5 6.35 -10.59 -10.56
N ASP A 6 5.04 -10.34 -10.61
CA ASP A 6 4.19 -10.49 -11.80
C ASP A 6 4.29 -9.30 -12.79
N GLY A 7 5.16 -8.34 -12.51
CA GLY A 7 5.30 -7.11 -13.30
C GLY A 7 4.37 -5.99 -12.85
N TYR A 8 3.48 -6.22 -11.89
CA TYR A 8 2.68 -5.15 -11.28
C TYR A 8 3.58 -4.18 -10.49
N SER A 9 3.19 -2.91 -10.50
CA SER A 9 3.84 -1.89 -9.67
C SER A 9 2.83 -0.90 -9.15
N GLN A 10 2.98 -0.51 -7.89
CA GLN A 10 2.16 0.50 -7.23
C GLN A 10 3.02 1.69 -6.83
N VAL A 11 2.58 2.89 -7.22
CA VAL A 11 3.12 4.15 -6.73
C VAL A 11 2.29 4.59 -5.52
N PHE A 12 2.97 4.92 -4.44
CA PHE A 12 2.38 5.56 -3.27
C PHE A 12 3.02 6.93 -3.13
N ALA A 13 2.24 7.91 -2.70
CA ALA A 13 2.74 9.23 -2.38
C ALA A 13 3.56 9.16 -1.10
N TYR A 14 4.37 10.19 -0.89
CA TYR A 14 5.13 10.32 0.33
C TYR A 14 4.20 10.37 1.54
N GLU A 15 3.09 11.10 1.43
CA GLU A 15 2.06 11.24 2.46
C GLU A 15 1.32 9.94 2.78
N ASN A 16 1.33 8.94 1.89
CA ASN A 16 0.78 7.64 2.23
C ASN A 16 1.67 6.89 3.22
N VAL A 17 2.99 7.08 3.17
CA VAL A 17 3.97 6.38 4.02
C VAL A 17 4.33 7.22 5.25
N PHE A 18 4.40 8.54 5.08
CA PHE A 18 4.70 9.52 6.10
C PHE A 18 3.62 10.60 6.07
N PRO A 19 2.47 10.37 6.72
CA PRO A 19 1.34 11.29 6.66
C PRO A 19 1.66 12.62 7.33
N GLU A 20 1.74 13.70 6.55
CA GLU A 20 1.76 15.07 7.08
C GLU A 20 0.34 15.66 7.18
N THR A 21 -0.60 15.09 6.41
CA THR A 21 -2.01 15.47 6.44
C THR A 21 -2.72 14.73 7.56
N ARG A 22 -3.35 15.49 8.47
CA ARG A 22 -4.16 14.94 9.57
C ARG A 22 -5.26 14.03 9.04
N GLY A 23 -5.47 12.87 9.66
CA GLY A 23 -6.53 11.92 9.31
C GLY A 23 -6.06 10.76 8.44
N TRP A 24 -4.95 10.90 7.70
CA TRP A 24 -4.49 9.85 6.79
C TRP A 24 -3.95 8.62 7.53
N GLU A 25 -3.19 8.83 8.60
CA GLU A 25 -2.69 7.74 9.44
C GLU A 25 -3.86 7.00 10.10
N GLU A 26 -4.85 7.73 10.61
CA GLU A 26 -6.02 7.15 11.28
C GLU A 26 -6.91 6.36 10.31
N THR A 27 -7.10 6.86 9.08
CA THR A 27 -7.96 6.24 8.06
C THR A 27 -7.28 5.09 7.32
N GLN A 28 -6.00 5.21 6.98
CA GLN A 28 -5.30 4.22 6.16
C GLN A 28 -4.47 3.26 7.00
N GLY A 29 -3.97 3.72 8.15
CA GLY A 29 -2.99 3.01 8.95
C GLY A 29 -1.57 3.08 8.40
N GLU A 30 -0.65 2.50 9.16
CA GLU A 30 0.77 2.43 8.83
C GLU A 30 1.02 1.48 7.66
N MET A 31 2.02 1.81 6.84
CA MET A 31 2.56 0.90 5.83
C MET A 31 3.39 -0.20 6.51
N VAL A 32 3.07 -1.45 6.23
CA VAL A 32 3.85 -2.59 6.73
C VAL A 32 4.35 -3.47 5.59
N LEU A 33 5.54 -4.05 5.79
CA LEU A 33 6.04 -5.18 5.00
C LEU A 33 5.78 -6.47 5.77
N ALA A 34 4.75 -7.21 5.36
CA ALA A 34 4.47 -8.52 5.91
C ALA A 34 5.49 -9.54 5.36
N ILE A 35 6.22 -10.18 6.27
CA ILE A 35 7.22 -11.22 5.96
C ILE A 35 6.74 -12.65 6.19
N SER A 36 5.56 -12.79 6.81
CA SER A 36 4.87 -14.04 7.08
C SER A 36 3.37 -13.80 7.26
N MET A 37 2.57 -14.85 7.07
CA MET A 37 1.12 -14.85 7.34
C MET A 37 0.75 -16.21 7.92
N ASP A 38 0.04 -16.24 9.05
CA ASP A 38 -0.36 -17.46 9.75
C ASP A 38 0.82 -18.44 9.97
N ASP A 39 1.92 -17.93 10.52
CA ASP A 39 3.20 -18.62 10.75
C ASP A 39 3.92 -19.19 9.50
N LYS A 40 3.38 -18.94 8.30
CA LYS A 40 3.98 -19.35 7.03
C LYS A 40 4.84 -18.24 6.44
N LYS A 41 5.98 -18.63 5.88
CA LYS A 41 6.89 -17.75 5.11
C LYS A 41 6.94 -18.20 3.65
N PRO A 42 7.42 -17.36 2.72
CA PRO A 42 7.70 -17.83 1.36
C PRO A 42 8.73 -18.98 1.40
N PRO A 43 8.55 -20.06 0.63
CA PRO A 43 7.55 -20.24 -0.43
C PRO A 43 6.21 -20.84 0.03
N GLU A 44 6.03 -21.26 1.28
CA GLU A 44 4.76 -21.83 1.76
C GLU A 44 3.61 -20.82 1.69
N TRP A 45 3.91 -19.55 1.95
CA TRP A 45 3.01 -18.44 1.70
C TRP A 45 3.16 -17.94 0.25
N GLN A 46 2.24 -18.37 -0.62
CA GLN A 46 2.28 -18.13 -2.07
C GLN A 46 2.05 -16.67 -2.49
N ASP A 47 1.47 -15.85 -1.60
CA ASP A 47 1.33 -14.42 -1.85
C ASP A 47 2.64 -13.65 -1.56
N GLY A 48 3.67 -14.32 -1.05
CA GLY A 48 5.00 -13.75 -0.89
C GLY A 48 5.07 -12.59 0.10
N TYR A 49 6.20 -11.88 0.11
CA TYR A 49 6.30 -10.60 0.81
C TYR A 49 5.20 -9.64 0.35
N ARG A 50 4.52 -8.97 1.28
CA ARG A 50 3.37 -8.12 0.97
C ARG A 50 3.49 -6.75 1.59
N ILE A 51 3.18 -5.72 0.80
CA ILE A 51 2.87 -4.39 1.31
C ILE A 51 1.38 -4.30 1.62
N ALA A 52 1.08 -3.87 2.84
CA ALA A 52 -0.28 -3.56 3.29
C ALA A 52 -0.28 -2.26 4.08
N PHE A 53 -1.46 -1.65 4.13
CA PHE A 53 -1.78 -0.58 5.07
C PHE A 53 -2.80 -1.12 6.05
N LEU A 54 -2.55 -0.97 7.35
CA LEU A 54 -3.31 -1.60 8.42
C LEU A 54 -4.04 -0.55 9.26
N PRO A 55 -5.26 -0.15 8.89
CA PRO A 55 -6.05 0.78 9.69
C PRO A 55 -6.44 0.14 11.02
N SER A 56 -6.58 0.99 12.05
CA SER A 56 -6.78 0.55 13.43
C SER A 56 -8.12 -0.16 13.69
N ASP A 57 -9.14 0.14 12.88
CA ASP A 57 -10.45 -0.50 12.89
C ASP A 57 -10.51 -1.77 12.02
N GLY A 58 -9.45 -2.05 11.25
CA GLY A 58 -9.35 -3.20 10.35
C GLY A 58 -10.15 -3.06 9.06
N GLU A 59 -10.79 -1.92 8.80
CA GLU A 59 -11.59 -1.66 7.62
C GLU A 59 -10.93 -0.62 6.72
N TYR A 60 -10.99 -0.84 5.40
CA TYR A 60 -10.50 0.14 4.44
C TYR A 60 -11.40 0.17 3.22
N SER A 61 -12.30 1.15 3.21
CA SER A 61 -13.34 1.31 2.20
C SER A 61 -12.87 2.07 0.96
N ASN A 62 -13.72 2.11 -0.06
CA ASN A 62 -13.50 2.93 -1.24
C ASN A 62 -13.48 4.44 -0.90
N ASP A 63 -14.28 4.87 0.08
CA ASP A 63 -14.31 6.25 0.54
C ASP A 63 -13.00 6.61 1.27
N ASP A 64 -12.47 5.69 2.07
CA ASP A 64 -11.15 5.83 2.72
C ASP A 64 -10.03 5.92 1.68
N CYS A 65 -10.13 5.09 0.64
CA CYS A 65 -9.22 5.14 -0.51
C CYS A 65 -9.31 6.48 -1.22
N ALA A 66 -10.50 7.02 -1.46
CA ALA A 66 -10.67 8.34 -2.06
C ALA A 66 -10.08 9.44 -1.17
N ALA A 67 -10.32 9.40 0.14
CA ALA A 67 -9.85 10.40 1.11
C ALA A 67 -8.33 10.40 1.31
N THR A 68 -7.67 9.27 1.05
CA THR A 68 -6.22 9.10 1.26
C THR A 68 -5.44 8.92 -0.04
N SER A 69 -6.02 9.29 -1.19
CA SER A 69 -5.36 9.29 -2.50
C SER A 69 -4.97 10.71 -2.93
N LEU A 70 -3.92 10.83 -3.75
CA LEU A 70 -3.58 12.08 -4.44
C LEU A 70 -3.93 11.96 -5.92
N PRO A 71 -4.14 13.07 -6.65
CA PRO A 71 -4.34 13.03 -8.10
C PRO A 71 -3.24 12.24 -8.81
N GLY A 72 -3.62 11.33 -9.71
CA GLY A 72 -2.67 10.48 -10.44
C GLY A 72 -2.19 9.25 -9.68
N GLN A 73 -2.77 8.92 -8.52
CA GLN A 73 -2.52 7.67 -7.81
C GLN A 73 -3.78 7.09 -7.14
N GLY A 74 -3.70 5.84 -6.67
CA GLY A 74 -4.74 5.18 -5.88
C GLY A 74 -6.12 5.25 -6.53
N TRP A 75 -7.09 5.78 -5.78
CA TRP A 75 -8.47 6.01 -6.22
C TRP A 75 -8.58 6.77 -7.54
N HIS A 76 -7.68 7.74 -7.77
CA HIS A 76 -7.71 8.59 -8.97
C HIS A 76 -7.13 7.92 -10.23
N LEU A 77 -6.59 6.70 -10.11
CA LEU A 77 -6.23 5.84 -11.25
C LEU A 77 -7.22 4.70 -11.42
N TYR A 78 -7.63 4.09 -10.31
CA TYR A 78 -8.58 3.00 -10.26
C TYR A 78 -9.41 3.13 -8.99
N GLU A 79 -10.72 3.28 -9.15
CA GLU A 79 -11.68 3.53 -8.07
C GLU A 79 -11.92 2.26 -7.22
N SER A 80 -10.86 1.79 -6.55
CA SER A 80 -10.90 0.62 -5.68
C SER A 80 -9.86 0.70 -4.57
N ALA A 81 -10.31 0.44 -3.34
CA ALA A 81 -9.45 0.28 -2.16
C ALA A 81 -8.50 -0.93 -2.28
N GLY A 82 -8.93 -2.00 -2.95
CA GLY A 82 -8.21 -3.28 -3.01
C GLY A 82 -6.87 -3.22 -3.75
N ALA A 83 -6.66 -2.22 -4.62
CA ALA A 83 -5.42 -2.07 -5.39
C ALA A 83 -4.21 -1.64 -4.53
N ARG A 84 -4.44 -1.21 -3.27
CA ARG A 84 -3.37 -0.69 -2.41
C ARG A 84 -2.50 -1.76 -1.77
N TRP A 85 -2.92 -3.02 -1.75
CA TRP A 85 -2.10 -4.09 -1.22
C TRP A 85 -1.32 -4.76 -2.34
N VAL A 86 -0.01 -4.84 -2.18
CA VAL A 86 0.89 -5.38 -3.20
C VAL A 86 1.44 -6.71 -2.72
N LYS A 87 1.10 -7.80 -3.41
CA LYS A 87 1.62 -9.15 -3.13
C LYS A 87 2.91 -9.41 -3.90
N ASN A 88 3.64 -10.44 -3.51
CA ASN A 88 4.87 -10.90 -4.17
C ASN A 88 5.88 -9.76 -4.41
N VAL A 89 6.07 -8.91 -3.40
CA VAL A 89 6.95 -7.73 -3.47
C VAL A 89 8.40 -8.18 -3.62
N VAL A 90 9.05 -7.67 -4.66
CA VAL A 90 10.46 -7.99 -4.98
C VAL A 90 11.39 -6.78 -4.88
N ARG A 91 10.85 -5.56 -4.92
CA ARG A 91 11.64 -4.32 -4.83
C ARG A 91 10.79 -3.17 -4.30
N MET A 92 11.39 -2.35 -3.45
CA MET A 92 10.85 -1.06 -3.02
C MET A 92 11.86 0.04 -3.33
N GLU A 93 11.36 1.17 -3.81
CA GLU A 93 12.18 2.32 -4.23
C GLU A 93 11.51 3.60 -3.72
N VAL A 94 12.26 4.40 -2.97
CA VAL A 94 11.87 5.78 -2.62
C VAL A 94 12.36 6.69 -3.74
N ARG A 95 11.45 7.42 -4.38
CA ARG A 95 11.80 8.36 -5.45
C ARG A 95 11.81 9.78 -4.89
N PRO A 96 12.82 10.61 -5.21
CA PRO A 96 12.77 12.03 -4.90
C PRO A 96 11.60 12.68 -5.66
N CYS A 97 10.89 13.61 -5.01
CA CYS A 97 9.90 14.44 -5.71
C CYS A 97 10.58 15.12 -6.91
N ALA A 98 10.01 14.95 -8.10
CA ALA A 98 10.38 15.77 -9.24
C ALA A 98 10.02 17.22 -8.87
N LYS A 99 11.02 18.10 -8.86
CA LYS A 99 10.83 19.54 -8.72
C LYS A 99 10.17 20.12 -9.95
#